data_AF-A0A518DS72-F1
#
_entry.id   AF-A0A518DS72-F1
#
_cell.length_a   1.000
_cell.length_b   1.000
_cell.length_c   1.000
_cell.angle_alpha   90.00
_cell.angle_beta   90.00
_cell.angle_gamma   90.00
#
_symmetry.space_group_name_H-M   'P 1'
#
loop_
_entity.id
_entity.type
_entity.pdbx_description
1 polymer ?
#
loop_
_entity_poly.entity_id
_entity_poly.type
_entity_poly.pdbx_seq_one_letter_code
_entity_poly.pdbx_strand_id
1 'polypeptide(L)'
;MSVDDMIRDHTKESDIAYGSNLYQEVARRMTDVGLNLAFFAFTTSERSSCARTLDDDTASCPVLTLYLRYNAYFQQTGIDPHHGNWDDKWAQTRTVRDALNVILQRHGLDNDYVSDHTFIFVRTLEELAFRQLGQKCADGIKQLVIAEAPGVHVDGVYWDGAEYYVLMPDKADYKRVKRNVKANITKTAPKLLANADTDGYCQDYKTTIEFGYGGVVPMQFLRG
;
A
#
# COMPACT_ATOMS: atom_id res chain seq x y z
N MET A 1 -16.20 -0.97 2.51
CA MET A 1 -15.10 -0.73 3.45
C MET A 1 -14.72 0.73 3.37
N SER A 2 -14.89 1.43 4.49
CA SER A 2 -14.50 2.84 4.70
C SER A 2 -12.99 2.93 4.99
N VAL A 3 -12.40 4.12 4.94
CA VAL A 3 -10.99 4.29 5.35
C VAL A 3 -10.75 3.96 6.81
N ASP A 4 -11.71 4.24 7.69
CA ASP A 4 -11.60 3.85 9.10
C ASP A 4 -11.52 2.32 9.25
N ASP A 5 -12.31 1.58 8.47
CA ASP A 5 -12.22 0.11 8.44
C ASP A 5 -10.85 -0.35 7.92
N MET A 6 -10.29 0.33 6.90
CA MET A 6 -8.96 0.02 6.38
C MET A 6 -7.87 0.24 7.42
N ILE A 7 -7.91 1.38 8.11
CA ILE A 7 -6.95 1.72 9.16
C ILE A 7 -7.05 0.71 10.30
N ARG A 8 -8.28 0.38 10.72
CA ARG A 8 -8.50 -0.65 11.74
C ARG A 8 -7.94 -2.01 11.32
N ASP A 9 -8.16 -2.43 10.08
CA ASP A 9 -7.64 -3.71 9.60
C ASP A 9 -6.10 -3.76 9.59
N HIS A 10 -5.44 -2.66 9.23
CA HIS A 10 -3.97 -2.57 9.22
C HIS A 10 -3.35 -2.34 10.60
N THR A 11 -4.14 -1.92 11.59
CA THR A 11 -3.67 -1.67 12.97
C THR A 11 -4.12 -2.74 13.96
N LYS A 12 -4.98 -3.69 13.55
CA LYS A 12 -5.53 -4.74 14.44
C LYS A 12 -4.47 -5.60 15.12
N GLU A 13 -3.35 -5.85 14.44
CA GLU A 13 -2.24 -6.66 14.94
C GLU A 13 -1.16 -5.82 15.61
N SER A 14 -1.31 -4.49 15.68
CA SER A 14 -0.31 -3.63 16.29
C SER A 14 -0.28 -3.81 17.81
N ASP A 15 0.93 -3.87 18.37
CA ASP A 15 1.16 -3.90 19.81
C ASP A 15 0.89 -2.54 20.49
N ILE A 16 0.76 -1.47 19.69
CA ILE A 16 0.29 -0.16 20.17
C ILE A 16 -1.15 0.02 19.67
N ALA A 17 -2.11 -0.14 20.59
CA ALA A 17 -3.53 -0.09 20.26
C ALA A 17 -3.94 1.23 19.59
N TYR A 18 -4.60 1.13 18.43
CA TYR A 18 -5.14 2.29 17.70
C TYR A 18 -6.10 3.10 18.58
N GLY A 19 -5.86 4.41 18.66
CA GLY A 19 -6.67 5.34 19.48
C GLY A 19 -6.23 5.48 20.94
N SER A 20 -5.26 4.69 21.41
CA SER A 20 -4.69 4.84 22.76
C SER A 20 -3.90 6.15 22.94
N ASN A 21 -3.68 6.58 24.19
CA ASN A 21 -2.85 7.77 24.47
C ASN A 21 -1.43 7.64 23.92
N LEU A 22 -0.82 6.45 24.08
CA LEU A 22 0.50 6.14 23.50
C LEU A 22 0.47 6.28 21.98
N TYR A 23 -0.55 5.72 21.33
CA TYR A 23 -0.72 5.83 19.87
C TYR A 23 -0.77 7.29 19.42
N GLN A 24 -1.61 8.11 20.06
CA GLN A 24 -1.76 9.51 19.71
C GLN A 24 -0.46 10.30 19.91
N GLU A 25 0.29 10.00 20.97
CA GLU A 25 1.57 10.65 21.22
C GLU A 25 2.63 10.30 20.18
N VAL A 26 2.75 9.02 19.81
CA VAL A 26 3.64 8.58 18.73
C VAL A 26 3.24 9.22 17.41
N ALA A 27 1.97 9.16 17.03
CA ALA A 27 1.48 9.75 15.78
C ALA A 27 1.76 11.26 15.68
N ARG A 28 1.52 11.99 16.78
CA ARG A 28 1.82 13.42 16.88
C ARG A 28 3.31 13.67 16.73
N ARG A 29 4.16 12.89 17.41
CA ARG A 29 5.61 13.08 17.33
C ARG A 29 6.18 12.76 15.96
N MET A 30 5.66 11.74 15.28
CA MET A 30 6.03 11.44 13.89
C MET A 30 5.66 12.60 12.95
N THR A 31 4.53 13.26 13.23
CA THR A 31 4.15 14.50 12.52
C THR A 31 5.12 15.65 12.81
N ASP A 32 5.53 15.83 14.08
CA ASP A 32 6.49 16.87 14.48
C ASP A 32 7.88 16.70 13.81
N VAL A 33 8.28 15.46 13.47
CA VAL A 33 9.54 15.21 12.73
C VAL A 33 9.40 15.37 11.21
N GLY A 34 8.26 15.89 10.74
CA GLY A 34 8.03 16.23 9.34
C GLY A 34 7.41 15.12 8.50
N LEU A 35 6.89 14.04 9.12
CA LEU A 35 6.22 12.97 8.41
C LEU A 35 4.71 13.26 8.37
N ASN A 36 4.15 13.43 7.18
CA ASN A 36 2.71 13.64 7.02
C ASN A 36 1.92 12.33 7.22
N LEU A 37 1.81 11.91 8.48
CA LEU A 37 1.28 10.63 8.89
C LEU A 37 -0.25 10.59 8.78
N ALA A 38 -0.79 9.50 8.25
CA ALA A 38 -2.19 9.12 8.36
C ALA A 38 -2.40 8.23 9.60
N PHE A 39 -1.61 7.16 9.70
CA PHE A 39 -1.62 6.22 10.82
C PHE A 39 -0.29 5.45 10.86
N PHE A 40 -0.09 4.61 11.88
CA PHE A 40 1.05 3.70 11.94
C PHE A 40 0.64 2.37 12.54
N ALA A 41 1.46 1.34 12.29
CA ALA A 41 1.40 0.08 13.00
C ALA A 41 2.78 -0.21 13.59
N PHE A 42 2.80 -0.66 14.84
CA PHE A 42 4.00 -1.06 15.57
C PHE A 42 3.91 -2.52 16.01
N THR A 43 5.00 -3.25 15.86
CA THR A 43 5.16 -4.63 16.30
C THR A 43 6.44 -4.75 17.14
N THR A 44 6.35 -5.36 18.32
CA THR A 44 7.50 -5.59 19.22
C THR A 44 8.49 -6.59 18.63
N SER A 45 9.68 -6.68 19.22
CA SER A 45 10.67 -7.69 18.84
C SER A 45 10.13 -9.13 18.98
N GLU A 46 9.30 -9.41 19.97
CA GLU A 46 8.73 -10.76 20.22
C GLU A 46 7.79 -11.24 19.09
N ARG A 47 7.06 -10.30 18.48
CA ARG A 47 6.08 -10.61 17.41
C ARG A 47 6.61 -10.31 16.01
N SER A 48 7.74 -9.61 15.92
CA SER A 48 8.37 -9.25 14.66
C SER A 48 8.99 -10.47 13.97
N SER A 49 8.89 -10.50 12.64
CA SER A 49 9.63 -11.44 11.79
C SER A 49 10.90 -10.83 11.19
N CYS A 50 11.23 -9.58 11.57
CA CYS A 50 12.41 -8.87 11.06
C CYS A 50 13.55 -8.99 12.08
N ALA A 51 14.71 -9.47 11.62
CA ALA A 51 15.89 -9.65 12.45
C ALA A 51 17.12 -8.99 11.83
N ARG A 52 18.07 -8.59 12.68
CA ARG A 52 19.39 -8.09 12.30
C ARG A 52 20.48 -8.94 12.95
N THR A 53 21.61 -9.03 12.27
CA THR A 53 22.84 -9.53 12.90
C THR A 53 23.47 -8.39 13.69
N LEU A 54 23.55 -8.56 15.02
CA LEU A 54 24.09 -7.63 16.00
C LEU A 54 25.17 -8.39 16.79
N ASP A 55 26.40 -7.89 16.80
CA ASP A 55 27.52 -8.47 17.57
C ASP A 55 27.64 -10.01 17.45
N ASP A 56 27.63 -10.50 16.20
CA ASP A 56 27.69 -11.92 15.80
C ASP A 56 26.44 -12.79 16.10
N ASP A 57 25.41 -12.24 16.73
CA ASP A 57 24.13 -12.90 16.98
C ASP A 57 22.99 -12.32 16.12
N THR A 58 22.05 -13.16 15.70
CA THR A 58 20.85 -12.68 15.00
C THR A 58 19.73 -12.44 16.01
N ALA A 59 19.30 -11.18 16.14
CA ALA A 59 18.27 -10.77 17.07
C ALA A 59 17.05 -10.19 16.33
N SER A 60 15.86 -10.59 16.79
CA SER A 60 14.60 -9.97 16.33
C SER A 60 14.54 -8.51 16.77
N CYS A 61 14.07 -7.63 15.89
CA CYS A 61 13.97 -6.20 16.13
C CYS A 61 12.52 -5.74 15.96
N PRO A 62 12.06 -4.75 16.75
CA PRO A 62 10.75 -4.15 16.55
C PRO A 62 10.58 -3.57 15.13
N VAL A 63 9.34 -3.47 14.69
CA VAL A 63 8.96 -2.92 13.38
C VAL A 63 7.97 -1.78 13.57
N LEU A 64 8.30 -0.62 13.00
CA LEU A 64 7.42 0.52 12.84
C LEU A 64 7.06 0.68 11.36
N THR A 65 5.79 0.45 11.02
CA THR A 65 5.27 0.75 9.68
C THR A 65 4.49 2.06 9.73
N LEU A 66 5.00 3.08 9.03
CA LEU A 66 4.39 4.40 8.93
C LEU A 66 3.55 4.49 7.67
N TYR A 67 2.29 4.92 7.79
CA TYR A 67 1.42 5.18 6.66
C TYR A 67 1.27 6.67 6.48
N LEU A 68 1.94 7.24 5.48
CA LEU A 68 1.79 8.64 5.13
C LEU A 68 0.46 8.87 4.40
N ARG A 69 -0.03 10.11 4.41
CA ARG A 69 -1.31 10.43 3.75
C ARG A 69 -1.26 10.20 2.24
N TYR A 70 -0.21 10.70 1.57
CA TYR A 70 -0.12 10.69 0.11
C TYR A 70 1.25 10.25 -0.41
N ASN A 71 1.27 9.73 -1.64
CA ASN A 71 2.46 9.25 -2.35
C ASN A 71 3.52 10.34 -2.56
N ALA A 72 3.09 11.60 -2.75
CA ALA A 72 4.01 12.73 -2.86
C ALA A 72 4.88 12.89 -1.60
N TYR A 73 4.30 12.69 -0.40
CA TYR A 73 5.06 12.76 0.85
C TYR A 73 5.99 11.57 1.03
N PHE A 74 5.59 10.38 0.56
CA PHE A 74 6.47 9.21 0.54
C PHE A 74 7.73 9.47 -0.29
N GLN A 75 7.58 10.00 -1.52
CA GLN A 75 8.72 10.33 -2.38
C GLN A 75 9.68 11.34 -1.73
N GLN A 76 9.16 12.30 -0.97
CA GLN A 76 9.96 13.30 -0.26
C GLN A 76 10.79 12.71 0.89
N THR A 77 10.36 11.59 1.48
CA THR A 77 11.14 10.95 2.56
C THR A 77 12.47 10.39 2.08
N GLY A 78 12.56 9.99 0.80
CA GLY A 78 13.74 9.33 0.24
C GLY A 78 14.05 7.95 0.84
N ILE A 79 13.11 7.35 1.57
CA ILE A 79 13.27 5.96 2.05
C ILE A 79 13.07 4.97 0.91
N ASP A 80 13.76 3.84 0.95
CA ASP A 80 13.57 2.78 -0.03
C ASP A 80 12.17 2.13 0.15
N PRO A 81 11.32 2.07 -0.90
CA PRO A 81 9.97 1.50 -0.82
C PRO A 81 9.92 -0.01 -0.55
N HIS A 82 10.99 -0.72 -0.84
CA HIS A 82 11.10 -2.18 -0.71
C HIS A 82 11.85 -2.57 0.55
N HIS A 83 12.92 -1.84 0.88
CA HIS A 83 13.81 -2.15 2.00
C HIS A 83 13.55 -1.31 3.25
N GLY A 84 12.80 -0.21 3.17
CA GLY A 84 12.63 0.69 4.32
C GLY A 84 13.99 1.23 4.79
N ASN A 85 14.27 1.11 6.08
CA ASN A 85 15.58 1.43 6.67
C ASN A 85 16.48 0.20 6.88
N TRP A 86 16.35 -0.86 6.07
CA TRP A 86 17.07 -2.12 6.29
C TRP A 86 18.59 -1.94 6.46
N ASP A 87 19.21 -1.05 5.69
CA ASP A 87 20.65 -0.78 5.75
C ASP A 87 21.01 0.46 6.59
N ASP A 88 20.06 1.00 7.35
CA ASP A 88 20.17 2.20 8.19
C ASP A 88 20.61 3.49 7.46
N LYS A 89 20.64 3.51 6.12
CA LYS A 89 21.08 4.68 5.35
C LYS A 89 20.01 5.76 5.18
N TRP A 90 18.76 5.45 5.49
CA TRP A 90 17.70 6.45 5.41
C TRP A 90 17.97 7.59 6.39
N ALA A 91 18.05 8.83 5.90
CA ALA A 91 18.57 9.98 6.65
C ALA A 91 17.80 10.29 7.95
N GLN A 92 16.51 9.91 8.02
CA GLN A 92 15.67 10.15 9.20
C GLN A 92 15.64 8.96 10.18
N THR A 93 16.33 7.86 9.89
CA THR A 93 16.29 6.62 10.71
C THR A 93 16.53 6.91 12.18
N ARG A 94 17.62 7.61 12.51
CA ARG A 94 17.96 7.94 13.90
C ARG A 94 16.90 8.84 14.53
N THR A 95 16.49 9.91 13.84
CA THR A 95 15.48 10.84 14.34
C THR A 95 14.16 10.15 14.69
N VAL A 96 13.70 9.22 13.84
CA VAL A 96 12.47 8.47 14.07
C VAL A 96 12.62 7.48 15.22
N ARG A 97 13.73 6.73 15.28
CA ARG A 97 13.99 5.79 16.39
C ARG A 97 14.10 6.51 17.73
N ASP A 98 14.88 7.59 17.80
CA ASP A 98 15.05 8.37 19.01
C ASP A 98 13.71 8.94 19.49
N ALA A 99 12.89 9.46 18.56
CA ALA A 99 11.57 9.98 18.87
C ALA A 99 10.62 8.88 19.40
N LEU A 100 10.64 7.70 18.79
CA LEU A 100 9.85 6.55 19.22
C LEU A 100 10.31 6.06 20.61
N ASN A 101 11.60 5.78 20.77
CA ASN A 101 12.18 5.23 22.00
C ASN A 101 11.92 6.15 23.20
N VAL A 102 12.05 7.46 23.03
CA VAL A 102 11.73 8.45 24.09
C VAL A 102 10.28 8.33 24.55
N ILE A 103 9.33 8.13 23.63
CA ILE A 103 7.92 7.99 23.99
C ILE A 103 7.67 6.66 24.67
N LEU A 104 8.17 5.55 24.09
CA LEU A 104 7.99 4.21 24.65
C LEU A 104 8.53 4.13 26.09
N GLN A 105 9.74 4.69 26.33
CA GLN A 105 10.33 4.76 27.67
C GLN A 105 9.50 5.61 28.65
N ARG A 106 8.94 6.74 28.21
CA ARG A 106 8.05 7.57 29.06
C ARG A 106 6.78 6.86 29.47
N HIS A 107 6.29 5.93 28.64
CA HIS A 107 5.15 5.06 28.95
C HIS A 107 5.56 3.80 29.72
N GLY A 108 6.83 3.68 30.14
CA GLY A 108 7.34 2.56 30.95
C GLY A 108 7.54 1.26 30.19
N LEU A 109 7.61 1.32 28.85
CA LEU A 109 7.90 0.16 28.00
C LEU A 109 9.42 -0.09 27.94
N ASP A 110 9.81 -1.36 27.83
CA ASP A 110 11.17 -1.85 27.99
C ASP A 110 11.77 -2.37 26.66
N ASN A 111 12.75 -3.28 26.75
CA ASN A 111 13.59 -3.74 25.65
C ASN A 111 12.83 -4.44 24.52
N ASP A 112 11.62 -4.95 24.77
CA ASP A 112 10.82 -5.58 23.73
C ASP A 112 10.18 -4.55 22.78
N TYR A 113 10.03 -3.32 23.26
CA TYR A 113 9.47 -2.19 22.51
C TYR A 113 10.57 -1.22 22.07
N VAL A 114 11.53 -0.92 22.95
CA VAL A 114 12.56 0.10 22.77
C VAL A 114 13.77 -0.52 22.09
N SER A 115 14.15 -0.01 20.92
CA SER A 115 15.32 -0.51 20.19
C SER A 115 15.92 0.54 19.26
N ASP A 116 17.24 0.68 19.31
CA ASP A 116 18.03 1.50 18.36
C ASP A 116 18.15 0.83 16.98
N HIS A 117 17.59 -0.38 16.83
CA HIS A 117 17.61 -1.19 15.62
C HIS A 117 16.21 -1.40 15.00
N THR A 118 15.19 -0.71 15.52
CA THR A 118 13.80 -0.77 15.00
C THR A 118 13.77 -0.63 13.48
N PHE A 119 13.18 -1.59 12.79
CA PHE A 119 12.93 -1.48 11.36
C PHE A 119 11.82 -0.47 11.10
N ILE A 120 12.02 0.38 10.12
CA ILE A 120 11.08 1.42 9.71
C ILE A 120 10.72 1.17 8.26
N PHE A 121 9.44 0.88 8.03
CA PHE A 121 8.85 0.81 6.70
C PHE A 121 7.89 1.97 6.52
N VAL A 122 7.79 2.46 5.29
CA VAL A 122 6.85 3.53 4.96
C VAL A 122 5.97 3.07 3.81
N ARG A 123 4.67 3.26 3.98
CA ARG A 123 3.59 3.04 3.01
C ARG A 123 2.73 4.29 2.96
N THR A 124 1.70 4.31 2.11
CA THR A 124 0.75 5.42 2.08
C THR A 124 -0.69 4.95 2.19
N LEU A 125 -1.54 5.76 2.82
CA LEU A 125 -2.98 5.55 2.82
C LEU A 125 -3.54 5.65 1.40
N GLU A 126 -3.01 6.58 0.59
CA GLU A 126 -3.36 6.71 -0.82
C GLU A 126 -3.14 5.41 -1.60
N GLU A 127 -2.00 4.72 -1.43
CA GLU A 127 -1.74 3.43 -2.08
C GLU A 127 -2.77 2.37 -1.65
N LEU A 128 -3.06 2.28 -0.35
CA LEU A 128 -4.05 1.34 0.17
C LEU A 128 -5.45 1.62 -0.37
N ALA A 129 -5.85 2.89 -0.40
CA ALA A 129 -7.15 3.32 -0.93
C ALA A 129 -7.24 3.03 -2.43
N PHE A 130 -6.20 3.36 -3.18
CA PHE A 130 -6.13 3.11 -4.61
C PHE A 130 -6.22 1.62 -4.95
N ARG A 131 -5.53 0.76 -4.17
CA ARG A 131 -5.63 -0.70 -4.33
C ARG A 131 -7.07 -1.20 -4.19
N GLN A 132 -7.80 -0.72 -3.19
CA GLN A 132 -9.18 -1.14 -2.95
C GLN A 132 -10.17 -0.56 -3.95
N LEU A 133 -9.99 0.70 -4.34
CA LEU A 133 -10.78 1.33 -5.39
C LEU A 133 -10.63 0.55 -6.70
N GLY A 134 -9.40 0.18 -7.06
CA GLY A 134 -9.10 -0.66 -8.21
C GLY A 134 -9.87 -1.99 -8.21
N GLN A 135 -9.81 -2.72 -7.10
CA GLN A 135 -10.54 -3.97 -6.95
C GLN A 135 -12.07 -3.79 -7.09
N LYS A 136 -12.65 -2.78 -6.43
CA LYS A 136 -14.09 -2.49 -6.51
C LYS A 136 -14.53 -2.10 -7.92
N CYS A 137 -13.64 -1.50 -8.70
CA CYS A 137 -13.92 -0.98 -10.03
C CYS A 137 -13.73 -2.01 -11.16
N ALA A 138 -13.22 -3.20 -10.86
CA ALA A 138 -12.95 -4.24 -11.86
C ALA A 138 -14.18 -4.60 -12.73
N ASP A 139 -15.37 -4.71 -12.12
CA ASP A 139 -16.61 -4.95 -12.85
C ASP A 139 -16.99 -3.77 -13.74
N GLY A 140 -16.75 -2.53 -13.29
CA GLY A 140 -16.95 -1.33 -14.08
C GLY A 140 -16.07 -1.31 -15.33
N ILE A 141 -14.80 -1.72 -15.20
CA ILE A 141 -13.88 -1.89 -16.33
C ILE A 141 -14.37 -2.98 -17.29
N LYS A 142 -14.85 -4.12 -16.77
CA LYS A 142 -15.44 -5.19 -17.59
C LYS A 142 -16.62 -4.68 -18.42
N GLN A 143 -17.55 -3.96 -17.79
CA GLN A 143 -18.71 -3.39 -18.50
C GLN A 143 -18.29 -2.36 -19.54
N LEU A 144 -17.28 -1.54 -19.24
CA LEU A 144 -16.76 -0.56 -20.18
C LEU A 144 -16.19 -1.24 -21.45
N VAL A 145 -15.44 -2.34 -21.29
CA VAL A 145 -14.92 -3.12 -22.44
C VAL A 145 -16.05 -3.70 -23.28
N ILE A 146 -17.08 -4.26 -22.64
CA ILE A 146 -18.25 -4.86 -23.33
C ILE A 146 -19.03 -3.80 -24.10
N ALA A 147 -19.22 -2.60 -23.52
CA ALA A 147 -19.93 -1.50 -24.15
C ALA A 147 -19.19 -0.99 -25.41
N GLU A 148 -17.86 -0.90 -25.35
CA GLU A 148 -17.01 -0.38 -26.43
C GLU A 148 -16.75 -1.40 -27.55
N ALA A 149 -16.86 -2.69 -27.25
CA ALA A 149 -16.84 -3.75 -28.26
C ALA A 149 -17.99 -4.75 -28.07
N PRO A 150 -19.22 -4.40 -28.51
CA PRO A 150 -20.36 -5.29 -28.37
C PRO A 150 -20.10 -6.68 -28.95
N GLY A 151 -20.47 -7.71 -28.19
CA GLY A 151 -20.32 -9.12 -28.58
C GLY A 151 -18.95 -9.74 -28.28
N VAL A 152 -18.03 -9.03 -27.61
CA VAL A 152 -16.81 -9.66 -27.06
C VAL A 152 -17.11 -10.31 -25.70
N HIS A 153 -16.41 -11.39 -25.39
CA HIS A 153 -16.46 -12.02 -24.07
C HIS A 153 -15.25 -11.64 -23.22
N VAL A 154 -15.48 -11.33 -21.95
CA VAL A 154 -14.43 -11.02 -20.97
C VAL A 154 -14.49 -12.06 -19.86
N ASP A 155 -13.45 -12.88 -19.76
CA ASP A 155 -13.32 -13.92 -18.73
C ASP A 155 -13.20 -13.30 -17.34
N GLY A 156 -12.33 -12.29 -17.20
CA GLY A 156 -12.09 -11.64 -15.92
C GLY A 156 -11.32 -10.33 -16.05
N VAL A 157 -11.41 -9.51 -15.01
CA VAL A 157 -10.62 -8.30 -14.84
C VAL A 157 -9.93 -8.39 -13.49
N TYR A 158 -8.61 -8.25 -13.50
CA TYR A 158 -7.77 -8.34 -12.32
C TYR A 158 -7.06 -7.02 -12.10
N TRP A 159 -6.79 -6.69 -10.85
CA TRP A 159 -6.13 -5.46 -10.44
C TRP A 159 -4.91 -5.80 -9.59
N ASP A 160 -3.74 -5.26 -9.92
CA ASP A 160 -2.49 -5.53 -9.20
C ASP A 160 -2.04 -4.40 -8.25
N GLY A 161 -2.73 -3.26 -8.28
CA GLY A 161 -2.35 -2.05 -7.53
C GLY A 161 -1.98 -0.85 -8.40
N ALA A 162 -1.72 -1.05 -9.69
CA ALA A 162 -1.44 0.02 -10.66
C ALA A 162 -2.10 -0.22 -12.03
N GLU A 163 -2.24 -1.49 -12.40
CA GLU A 163 -2.67 -1.96 -13.72
C GLU A 163 -3.90 -2.87 -13.61
N TYR A 164 -4.81 -2.69 -14.57
CA TYR A 164 -5.85 -3.69 -14.82
C TYR A 164 -5.41 -4.67 -15.89
N TYR A 165 -5.61 -5.95 -15.61
CA TYR A 165 -5.48 -7.04 -16.57
C TYR A 165 -6.86 -7.55 -16.98
N VAL A 166 -7.23 -7.34 -18.24
CA VAL A 166 -8.48 -7.81 -18.83
C VAL A 166 -8.21 -9.08 -19.64
N LEU A 167 -8.79 -10.19 -19.20
CA LEU A 167 -8.62 -11.49 -19.84
C LEU A 167 -9.80 -11.80 -20.77
N MET A 168 -9.46 -12.21 -21.98
CA MET A 168 -10.40 -12.68 -22.99
C MET A 168 -10.26 -14.20 -23.16
N PRO A 169 -11.34 -14.93 -23.47
CA PRO A 169 -11.26 -16.38 -23.67
C PRO A 169 -10.46 -16.75 -24.91
N ASP A 170 -10.51 -15.92 -25.95
CA ASP A 170 -9.91 -16.21 -27.24
C ASP A 170 -9.09 -15.06 -27.84
N LYS A 171 -8.29 -15.43 -28.85
CA LYS A 171 -7.38 -14.54 -29.54
C LYS A 171 -8.10 -13.53 -30.45
N ALA A 172 -9.29 -13.86 -30.94
CA ALA A 172 -10.03 -13.01 -31.88
C ALA A 172 -10.57 -11.78 -31.13
N ASP A 173 -11.22 -12.01 -29.99
CA ASP A 173 -11.72 -10.96 -29.10
C ASP A 173 -10.58 -10.11 -28.55
N TYR A 174 -9.48 -10.74 -28.11
CA TYR A 174 -8.27 -10.02 -27.72
C TYR A 174 -7.77 -9.06 -28.80
N LYS A 175 -7.62 -9.52 -30.05
CA LYS A 175 -7.15 -8.68 -31.16
C LYS A 175 -8.12 -7.53 -31.42
N ARG A 176 -9.43 -7.78 -31.36
CA ARG A 176 -10.47 -6.78 -31.58
C ARG A 176 -10.39 -5.67 -30.53
N VAL A 177 -10.32 -6.04 -29.24
CA VAL A 177 -10.29 -5.08 -28.13
C VAL A 177 -8.94 -4.34 -28.08
N LYS A 178 -7.82 -5.04 -28.24
CA LYS A 178 -6.49 -4.41 -28.24
C LYS A 178 -6.34 -3.34 -29.32
N ARG A 179 -6.90 -3.57 -30.51
CA ARG A 179 -6.75 -2.66 -31.65
C ARG A 179 -7.70 -1.48 -31.59
N ASN A 180 -8.94 -1.70 -31.14
CA ASN A 180 -10.02 -0.72 -31.32
C ASN A 180 -10.45 -0.04 -30.02
N VAL A 181 -10.21 -0.67 -28.86
CA VAL A 181 -10.85 -0.28 -27.59
C VAL A 181 -9.82 0.17 -26.55
N LYS A 182 -8.60 -0.43 -26.51
CA LYS A 182 -7.58 -0.17 -25.48
C LYS A 182 -7.39 1.32 -25.16
N ALA A 183 -7.20 2.16 -26.17
CA ALA A 183 -6.95 3.60 -25.97
C ALA A 183 -8.10 4.31 -25.23
N ASN A 184 -9.36 3.96 -25.54
CA ASN A 184 -10.51 4.58 -24.90
C ASN A 184 -10.70 4.08 -23.45
N ILE A 185 -10.46 2.78 -23.21
CA ILE A 185 -10.51 2.21 -21.86
C ILE A 185 -9.43 2.84 -20.98
N THR A 186 -8.19 2.93 -21.46
CA THR A 186 -7.09 3.57 -20.72
C THR A 186 -7.38 5.03 -20.39
N LYS A 187 -8.10 5.76 -21.26
CA LYS A 187 -8.52 7.15 -20.99
C LYS A 187 -9.67 7.26 -19.99
N THR A 188 -10.54 6.26 -19.93
CA THR A 188 -11.80 6.32 -19.16
C THR A 188 -11.69 5.65 -17.79
N ALA A 189 -10.83 4.64 -17.65
CA ALA A 189 -10.60 3.95 -16.38
C ALA A 189 -10.18 4.88 -15.22
N PRO A 190 -9.28 5.86 -15.39
CA PRO A 190 -8.98 6.85 -14.34
C PRO A 190 -10.21 7.61 -13.85
N LYS A 191 -11.15 7.93 -14.75
CA LYS A 191 -12.39 8.63 -14.37
C LYS A 191 -13.33 7.74 -13.58
N LEU A 192 -13.35 6.45 -13.91
CA LEU A 192 -14.15 5.46 -13.19
C LEU A 192 -13.64 5.33 -11.74
N LEU A 193 -12.30 5.28 -11.56
CA LEU A 193 -11.67 5.32 -10.25
C LEU A 193 -11.98 6.61 -9.49
N ALA A 194 -11.81 7.77 -10.14
CA ALA A 194 -12.06 9.08 -9.52
C ALA A 194 -13.53 9.25 -9.09
N ASN A 195 -14.49 8.75 -9.87
CA ASN A 195 -15.91 8.78 -9.49
C ASN A 195 -16.24 7.84 -8.33
N ALA A 196 -15.47 6.76 -8.17
CA ALA A 196 -15.63 5.81 -7.07
C ALA A 196 -14.96 6.29 -5.77
N ASP A 197 -14.01 7.23 -5.85
CA ASP A 197 -13.37 7.85 -4.69
C ASP A 197 -14.21 9.00 -4.15
N THR A 198 -15.30 8.66 -3.45
CA THR A 198 -16.25 9.65 -2.91
C THR A 198 -15.66 10.54 -1.83
N ASP A 199 -14.59 10.09 -1.18
CA ASP A 199 -13.98 10.74 -0.03
C ASP A 199 -12.67 11.46 -0.38
N GLY A 200 -12.22 11.35 -1.64
CA GLY A 200 -11.05 12.07 -2.17
C GLY A 200 -9.71 11.61 -1.58
N TYR A 201 -9.54 10.31 -1.36
CA TYR A 201 -8.33 9.74 -0.78
C TYR A 201 -7.14 9.71 -1.75
N CYS A 202 -7.39 9.65 -3.05
CA CYS A 202 -6.39 9.60 -4.10
C CYS A 202 -6.26 10.96 -4.81
N GLN A 203 -5.02 11.41 -4.97
CA GLN A 203 -4.67 12.61 -5.74
C GLN A 203 -4.38 12.30 -7.21
N ASP A 204 -3.92 11.08 -7.48
CA ASP A 204 -3.70 10.57 -8.83
C ASP A 204 -4.46 9.25 -9.05
N TYR A 205 -5.08 9.14 -10.23
CA TYR A 205 -5.84 7.96 -10.67
C TYR A 205 -5.23 7.32 -11.91
N LYS A 206 -3.98 7.68 -12.24
CA LYS A 206 -3.27 7.11 -13.38
C LYS A 206 -3.21 5.60 -13.24
N THR A 207 -3.75 4.92 -14.24
CA THR A 207 -3.74 3.46 -14.33
C THR A 207 -3.44 3.03 -15.76
N THR A 208 -2.81 1.87 -15.90
CA THR A 208 -2.62 1.20 -17.19
C THR A 208 -3.61 0.04 -17.34
N ILE A 209 -3.89 -0.32 -18.59
CA ILE A 209 -4.81 -1.40 -18.93
C ILE A 209 -4.07 -2.33 -19.88
N GLU A 210 -3.95 -3.59 -19.49
CA GLU A 210 -3.41 -4.63 -20.34
C GLU A 210 -4.46 -5.69 -20.65
N PHE A 211 -4.39 -6.19 -21.87
CA PHE A 211 -5.29 -7.23 -22.36
C PHE A 211 -4.51 -8.52 -22.54
N GLY A 212 -5.12 -9.64 -22.17
CA GLY A 212 -4.57 -10.98 -22.33
C GLY A 212 -5.62 -11.94 -22.91
N TYR A 213 -5.16 -13.10 -23.38
CA TYR A 213 -6.03 -14.24 -23.70
C TYR A 213 -5.38 -15.56 -23.29
N GLY A 214 -6.19 -16.62 -23.20
CA GLY A 214 -5.78 -17.96 -22.76
C GLY A 214 -4.37 -18.38 -23.23
N GLY A 215 -3.46 -18.57 -22.27
CA GLY A 215 -2.08 -19.04 -22.48
C GLY A 215 -0.97 -17.98 -22.53
N VAL A 216 -1.28 -16.68 -22.42
CA VAL A 216 -0.26 -15.60 -22.57
C VAL A 216 -0.07 -14.74 -21.31
N VAL A 217 -0.93 -14.88 -20.29
CA VAL A 217 -0.74 -14.16 -19.01
C VAL A 217 -0.05 -15.10 -18.01
N PRO A 218 1.11 -14.73 -17.43
CA PRO A 218 1.78 -15.57 -16.46
C PRO A 218 0.86 -15.88 -15.28
N MET A 219 0.65 -17.16 -14.96
CA MET A 219 -0.21 -17.62 -13.86
C MET A 219 0.17 -17.07 -12.46
N GLN A 220 1.33 -16.45 -12.34
CA GLN A 220 1.82 -15.77 -11.15
C GLN A 220 1.00 -14.52 -10.75
N PHE A 221 0.10 -14.03 -11.60
CA PHE A 221 -0.77 -12.88 -11.31
C PHE A 221 -2.19 -13.26 -10.84
N LEU A 222 -2.53 -14.55 -10.77
CA LEU A 222 -3.89 -15.04 -10.41
C LEU A 222 -4.00 -15.50 -8.95
N ARG A 223 -2.97 -15.30 -8.12
CA ARG A 223 -2.98 -15.58 -6.68
C ARG A 223 -2.64 -14.31 -5.91
N GLY A 224 -3.65 -13.49 -5.67
CA GLY A 224 -3.65 -12.39 -4.71
C GLY A 224 -4.86 -12.52 -3.81
#